data_AF-A0A7U9X4J0-F1
#
_entry.id   AF-A0A7U9X4J0-F1
#
_cell.length_a   1.000
_cell.length_b   1.000
_cell.length_c   1.000
_cell.angle_alpha   90.00
_cell.angle_beta   90.00
_cell.angle_gamma   90.00
#
_symmetry.space_group_name_H-M   'P 1'
#
loop_
_entity.id
_entity.type
_entity.pdbx_description
1 polymer ?
#
loop_
_entity_poly.entity_id
_entity_poly.type
_entity_poly.pdbx_seq_one_letter_code
_entity_poly.pdbx_strand_id
1 'polypeptide(L)'
;MGVQLLDKTRKINKLLHNNNSSKVVFNDICEVLTEILKSNILVISKKGKVLGSSVGKGTPEICELIVDEVGGFIDPLLNERLLGILSTKENVNLETLGFAADLKRYCAIITPIDIAGERLGTLFVYRYDSPYDIDDIILSEYGTTVVGLEMMRSVNEENAEEIRKIQIVKSAINTLSFSELEAIIHIFDELDGNEGILVASKIADRVGITRSVIVNALRKFESAGVIESRSSGMKGTYIKVLNDVVFDELEKIKKQKDY
;
A
#
# COMPACT_ATOMS: atom_id res chain seq x y z
N MET A 1 32.89 -15.07 17.28
CA MET A 1 31.57 -14.48 17.59
C MET A 1 31.37 -13.13 16.90
N GLY A 2 32.06 -12.05 17.29
CA GLY A 2 31.79 -10.71 16.73
C GLY A 2 31.89 -10.55 15.19
N VAL A 3 32.80 -11.28 14.53
CA VAL A 3 32.94 -11.22 13.05
C VAL A 3 31.70 -11.78 12.34
N GLN A 4 31.10 -12.85 12.85
CA GLN A 4 29.91 -13.46 12.25
C GLN A 4 28.66 -12.57 12.43
N LEU A 5 28.50 -11.94 13.59
CA LEU A 5 27.42 -10.98 13.83
C LEU A 5 27.56 -9.77 12.89
N LEU A 6 28.77 -9.23 12.73
CA LEU A 6 29.05 -8.12 11.82
C LEU A 6 28.74 -8.44 10.35
N ASP A 7 29.06 -9.65 9.90
CA ASP A 7 28.75 -10.06 8.52
C ASP A 7 27.24 -10.21 8.30
N LYS A 8 26.52 -10.73 9.30
CA LYS A 8 25.05 -10.81 9.28
C LYS A 8 24.41 -9.41 9.27
N THR A 9 24.87 -8.47 10.09
CA THR A 9 24.35 -7.08 10.07
C THR A 9 24.62 -6.40 8.74
N ARG A 10 25.81 -6.57 8.15
CA ARG A 10 26.12 -6.08 6.80
C ARG A 10 25.21 -6.68 5.73
N LYS A 11 24.85 -7.95 5.84
CA LYS A 11 23.93 -8.62 4.92
C LYS A 11 22.53 -8.00 4.99
N ILE A 12 22.02 -7.75 6.20
CA ILE A 12 20.75 -7.03 6.41
C ILE A 12 20.83 -5.61 5.84
N ASN A 13 21.92 -4.88 6.10
CA ASN A 13 22.07 -3.50 5.63
C ASN A 13 22.06 -3.37 4.09
N LYS A 14 22.58 -4.38 3.37
CA LYS A 14 22.54 -4.39 1.90
C LYS A 14 21.12 -4.38 1.34
N LEU A 15 20.12 -4.83 2.10
CA LEU A 15 18.71 -4.76 1.71
C LEU A 15 18.22 -3.32 1.53
N LEU A 16 18.83 -2.33 2.19
CA LEU A 16 18.49 -0.93 1.99
C LEU A 16 19.09 -0.33 0.71
N HIS A 17 20.15 -0.94 0.17
CA HIS A 17 20.94 -0.36 -0.93
C HIS A 17 20.74 -1.05 -2.28
N ASN A 18 20.21 -2.29 -2.31
CA ASN A 18 20.16 -3.11 -3.52
C ASN A 18 18.84 -3.03 -4.31
N ASN A 19 17.93 -2.13 -3.96
CA ASN A 19 16.62 -2.08 -4.59
C ASN A 19 16.58 -1.03 -5.71
N ASN A 20 17.19 -1.40 -6.85
CA ASN A 20 17.12 -0.67 -8.12
C ASN A 20 15.76 -0.81 -8.83
N SER A 21 14.85 -1.64 -8.30
CA SER A 21 13.46 -1.65 -8.72
C SER A 21 12.64 -0.89 -7.67
N SER A 22 11.70 -0.07 -8.14
CA SER A 22 10.94 0.91 -7.34
C SER A 22 10.02 0.30 -6.27
N LYS A 23 10.09 -1.01 -6.00
CA LYS A 23 9.32 -1.68 -4.95
C LYS A 23 10.20 -2.76 -4.34
N VAL A 24 10.60 -2.58 -3.10
CA VAL A 24 11.21 -3.66 -2.32
C VAL A 24 10.10 -4.63 -2.00
N VAL A 25 10.29 -5.90 -2.32
CA VAL A 25 9.33 -6.93 -1.95
C VAL A 25 9.64 -7.30 -0.51
N PHE A 26 8.71 -7.10 0.44
CA PHE A 26 8.90 -7.49 1.84
C PHE A 26 9.37 -8.96 1.98
N ASN A 27 9.02 -9.81 1.02
CA ASN A 27 9.51 -11.18 0.91
C ASN A 27 11.04 -11.27 0.83
N ASP A 28 11.71 -10.42 0.05
CA ASP A 28 13.17 -10.44 -0.08
C ASP A 28 13.84 -10.16 1.27
N ILE A 29 13.25 -9.24 2.05
CA ILE A 29 13.70 -8.94 3.41
C ILE A 29 13.44 -10.16 4.31
N CYS A 30 12.25 -10.76 4.23
CA CYS A 30 11.89 -11.94 5.01
C CYS A 30 12.82 -13.13 4.71
N GLU A 31 13.19 -13.35 3.45
CA GLU A 31 14.11 -14.41 3.03
C GLU A 31 15.51 -14.23 3.63
N VAL A 32 16.04 -13.01 3.59
CA VAL A 32 17.35 -12.73 4.19
C VAL A 32 17.32 -12.88 5.72
N LEU A 33 16.26 -12.41 6.38
CA LEU A 33 16.10 -12.60 7.83
C LEU A 33 15.94 -14.08 8.19
N THR A 34 15.21 -14.84 7.36
CA THR A 34 15.03 -16.29 7.51
C THR A 34 16.36 -17.02 7.47
N GLU A 35 17.23 -16.69 6.51
CA GLU A 35 18.55 -17.30 6.40
C GLU A 35 19.45 -16.96 7.60
N ILE A 36 19.40 -15.72 8.06
CA ILE A 36 20.26 -15.19 9.13
C ILE A 36 19.88 -15.74 10.50
N LEU A 37 18.57 -15.80 10.79
CA LEU A 37 17.98 -16.20 12.07
C LEU A 37 17.57 -17.68 12.10
N LYS A 38 17.62 -18.36 10.96
CA LYS A 38 17.17 -19.76 10.77
C LYS A 38 15.75 -19.96 11.33
N SER A 39 14.86 -19.07 10.95
CA SER A 39 13.52 -18.92 11.53
C SER A 39 12.51 -18.60 10.46
N ASN A 40 11.24 -18.90 10.69
CA ASN A 40 10.14 -18.36 9.90
C ASN A 40 9.97 -16.88 10.27
N ILE A 41 9.67 -16.07 9.27
CA ILE A 41 9.56 -14.61 9.38
C ILE A 41 8.23 -14.18 8.80
N LEU A 42 7.48 -13.35 9.54
CA LEU A 42 6.31 -12.65 9.05
C LEU A 42 6.41 -11.16 9.36
N VAL A 43 6.14 -10.35 8.35
CA VAL A 43 5.95 -8.90 8.48
C VAL A 43 4.45 -8.63 8.42
N ILE A 44 3.88 -8.19 9.55
CA ILE A 44 2.44 -8.01 9.71
C ILE A 44 2.17 -6.50 9.85
N SER A 45 1.29 -5.95 9.01
CA SER A 45 0.86 -4.56 9.13
C SER A 45 0.05 -4.31 10.42
N LYS A 46 -0.10 -3.05 10.83
CA LYS A 46 -1.00 -2.65 11.92
C LYS A 46 -2.43 -3.22 11.82
N LYS A 47 -2.91 -3.44 10.60
CA LYS A 47 -4.27 -3.99 10.33
C LYS A 47 -4.32 -5.53 10.36
N GLY A 48 -3.22 -6.22 10.65
CA GLY A 48 -3.14 -7.68 10.65
C GLY A 48 -2.88 -8.31 9.27
N LYS A 49 -2.74 -7.49 8.21
CA LYS A 49 -2.36 -7.99 6.88
C LYS A 49 -0.91 -8.47 6.87
N VAL A 50 -0.67 -9.67 6.33
CA VAL A 50 0.68 -10.20 6.07
C VAL A 50 1.25 -9.51 4.82
N LEU A 51 2.29 -8.70 5.01
CA LEU A 51 2.95 -7.94 3.94
C LEU A 51 4.08 -8.73 3.28
N GLY A 52 4.72 -9.61 4.05
CA GLY A 52 5.70 -10.56 3.56
C GLY A 52 5.86 -11.71 4.53
N SER A 53 6.20 -12.88 3.99
CA SER A 53 6.54 -14.06 4.78
C SER A 53 7.69 -14.82 4.14
N SER A 54 8.39 -15.60 4.96
CA SER A 54 9.40 -16.55 4.50
C SER A 54 9.56 -17.68 5.51
N VAL A 55 9.73 -18.88 4.99
CA VAL A 55 9.77 -20.12 5.77
C VAL A 55 11.20 -20.67 5.82
N GLY A 56 11.71 -20.86 7.03
CA GLY A 56 13.02 -21.44 7.29
C GLY A 56 13.04 -22.95 7.11
N LYS A 57 14.12 -23.47 6.50
CA LYS A 57 14.32 -24.91 6.38
C LYS A 57 14.34 -25.57 7.75
N GLY A 58 13.41 -26.50 7.99
CA GLY A 58 13.34 -27.30 9.21
C GLY A 58 12.48 -26.70 10.33
N THR A 59 11.82 -25.57 10.10
CA THR A 59 10.79 -25.04 11.01
C THR A 59 9.41 -25.28 10.39
N PRO A 60 8.57 -26.17 10.97
CA PRO A 60 7.23 -26.37 10.46
C PRO A 60 6.40 -25.09 10.62
N GLU A 61 5.62 -24.74 9.60
CA GLU A 61 4.76 -23.56 9.62
C GLU A 61 3.64 -23.70 10.65
N ILE A 62 3.32 -22.58 11.29
CA ILE A 62 2.15 -22.48 12.18
C ILE A 62 0.97 -22.02 11.33
N CYS A 63 0.07 -22.93 11.01
CA CYS A 63 -1.15 -22.63 10.24
C CYS A 63 -2.34 -22.21 11.13
N GLU A 64 -2.15 -22.20 12.45
CA GLU A 64 -3.17 -21.78 13.42
C GLU A 64 -3.08 -20.26 13.60
N LEU A 65 -4.21 -19.54 13.53
CA LEU A 65 -4.30 -18.07 13.70
C LEU A 65 -3.50 -17.22 12.69
N ILE A 66 -2.65 -17.85 11.87
CA ILE A 66 -1.79 -17.22 10.88
C ILE A 66 -2.10 -17.83 9.52
N VAL A 67 -2.36 -16.96 8.55
CA VAL A 67 -2.40 -17.34 7.13
C VAL A 67 -1.01 -17.08 6.57
N ASP A 68 -0.27 -18.12 6.18
CA ASP A 68 1.05 -17.99 5.56
C ASP A 68 0.94 -17.69 4.05
N GLU A 69 0.07 -16.72 3.72
CA GLU A 69 -0.11 -16.22 2.37
C GLU A 69 0.00 -14.71 2.38
N VAL A 70 0.91 -14.19 1.56
CA VAL A 70 1.10 -12.75 1.38
C VAL A 70 -0.21 -12.14 0.89
N GLY A 71 -0.69 -11.12 1.60
CA GLY A 71 -1.99 -10.50 1.36
C GLY A 71 -3.13 -11.02 2.23
N GLY A 72 -2.95 -12.16 2.89
CA GLY A 72 -3.85 -12.69 3.91
C GLY A 72 -3.85 -11.84 5.19
N PHE A 73 -4.79 -12.14 6.09
CA PHE A 73 -4.91 -11.49 7.39
C PHE A 73 -4.76 -12.53 8.49
N ILE A 74 -4.01 -12.20 9.53
CA ILE A 74 -3.98 -13.00 10.76
C ILE A 74 -5.28 -12.85 11.55
N ASP A 75 -5.50 -13.75 12.50
CA ASP A 75 -6.64 -13.68 13.41
C ASP A 75 -6.69 -12.29 14.11
N PRO A 76 -7.87 -11.62 14.14
CA PRO A 76 -8.00 -10.29 14.74
C PRO A 76 -7.63 -10.22 16.21
N LEU A 77 -7.92 -11.26 17.01
CA LEU A 77 -7.58 -11.29 18.44
C LEU A 77 -6.07 -11.50 18.63
N LEU A 78 -5.44 -12.31 17.78
CA LEU A 78 -3.98 -12.40 17.73
C LEU A 78 -3.38 -11.02 17.39
N ASN A 79 -3.89 -10.32 16.38
CA ASN A 79 -3.38 -9.00 16.00
C ASN A 79 -3.49 -7.99 17.15
N GLU A 80 -4.61 -7.97 17.87
CA GLU A 80 -4.80 -7.10 19.04
C GLU A 80 -3.75 -7.38 20.12
N ARG A 81 -3.47 -8.66 20.41
CA ARG A 81 -2.42 -9.06 21.36
C ARG A 81 -1.03 -8.62 20.91
N LEU A 82 -0.71 -8.78 19.61
CA LEU A 82 0.56 -8.36 19.04
C LEU A 82 0.74 -6.83 19.10
N LEU A 83 -0.33 -6.06 18.90
CA LEU A 83 -0.31 -4.60 19.03
C LEU A 83 -0.15 -4.15 20.49
N GLY A 84 -0.59 -4.96 21.46
CA GLY A 84 -0.36 -4.73 22.88
C GLY A 84 1.10 -4.89 23.32
N ILE A 85 1.97 -5.44 22.47
CA ILE A 85 3.40 -5.61 22.75
C ILE A 85 4.14 -4.33 22.36
N LEU A 86 4.64 -3.61 23.37
CA LEU A 86 5.27 -2.29 23.23
C LEU A 86 6.81 -2.31 23.15
N SER A 87 7.43 -3.47 23.39
CA SER A 87 8.87 -3.69 23.31
C SER A 87 9.14 -5.09 22.80
N THR A 88 10.31 -5.34 22.24
CA THR A 88 10.71 -6.70 21.85
C THR A 88 10.46 -7.69 22.98
N LYS A 89 9.83 -8.81 22.63
CA LYS A 89 9.65 -9.97 23.50
C LYS A 89 10.33 -11.15 22.84
N GLU A 90 11.33 -11.69 23.48
CA GLU A 90 12.12 -12.84 23.05
C GLU A 90 11.65 -14.13 23.73
N ASN A 91 11.85 -15.26 23.04
CA ASN A 91 11.53 -16.60 23.55
C ASN A 91 10.10 -16.73 24.11
N VAL A 92 9.15 -16.06 23.46
CA VAL A 92 7.74 -16.01 23.89
C VAL A 92 7.10 -17.39 23.79
N ASN A 93 6.39 -17.79 24.84
CA ASN A 93 5.51 -18.96 24.80
C ASN A 93 4.25 -18.61 24.00
N LEU A 94 4.05 -19.27 22.86
CA LEU A 94 2.93 -19.03 21.97
C LEU A 94 1.56 -19.29 22.62
N GLU A 95 1.44 -20.14 23.64
CA GLU A 95 0.18 -20.31 24.38
C GLU A 95 -0.34 -18.99 24.96
N THR A 96 0.58 -18.09 25.35
CA THR A 96 0.22 -16.76 25.89
C THR A 96 -0.39 -15.83 24.84
N LEU A 97 -0.18 -16.13 23.56
CA LEU A 97 -0.75 -15.43 22.42
C LEU A 97 -2.02 -16.11 21.89
N GLY A 98 -2.44 -17.23 22.50
CA GLY A 98 -3.66 -17.97 22.18
C GLY A 98 -3.49 -19.14 21.21
N PHE A 99 -2.24 -19.53 20.90
CA PHE A 99 -1.96 -20.72 20.11
C PHE A 99 -2.18 -22.01 20.92
N ALA A 100 -2.46 -23.12 20.23
CA ALA A 100 -2.68 -24.42 20.86
C ALA A 100 -1.44 -24.97 21.62
N ALA A 101 -1.72 -25.81 22.61
CA ALA A 101 -0.71 -26.30 23.57
C ALA A 101 0.33 -27.26 22.98
N ASP A 102 0.13 -27.77 21.76
CA ASP A 102 1.08 -28.57 21.00
C ASP A 102 2.21 -27.73 20.37
N LEU A 103 2.10 -26.40 20.41
CA LEU A 103 3.10 -25.46 19.90
C LEU A 103 4.17 -25.05 20.95
N LYS A 104 4.27 -25.74 22.10
CA LYS A 104 5.26 -25.46 23.17
C LYS A 104 6.73 -25.49 22.75
N ARG A 105 7.03 -26.20 21.66
CA ARG A 105 8.40 -26.35 21.14
C ARG A 105 8.81 -25.17 20.25
N TYR A 106 7.88 -24.28 19.93
CA TYR A 106 8.16 -23.05 19.22
C TYR A 106 8.66 -21.99 20.19
N CYS A 107 9.73 -21.32 19.79
CA CYS A 107 10.18 -20.08 20.41
C CYS A 107 9.93 -18.95 19.42
N ALA A 108 9.49 -17.80 19.91
CA ALA A 108 9.25 -16.64 19.07
C ALA A 108 9.92 -15.37 19.60
N ILE A 109 10.37 -14.52 18.69
CA ILE A 109 10.62 -13.10 18.92
C ILE A 109 9.47 -12.32 18.29
N ILE A 110 8.88 -11.44 19.09
CA ILE A 110 7.90 -10.46 18.63
C ILE A 110 8.51 -9.09 18.80
N THR A 111 8.77 -8.41 17.69
CA THR A 111 9.33 -7.06 17.71
C THR A 111 8.31 -6.07 17.15
N PRO A 112 7.97 -5.01 17.90
CA PRO A 112 7.11 -3.96 17.39
C PRO A 112 7.83 -3.15 16.29
N ILE A 113 7.15 -2.88 15.18
CA ILE A 113 7.70 -2.04 14.09
C ILE A 113 7.22 -0.61 14.33
N ASP A 114 8.00 0.16 15.07
CA ASP A 114 7.74 1.56 15.39
C ASP A 114 8.77 2.47 14.70
N ILE A 115 8.31 3.46 13.92
CA ILE A 115 9.18 4.49 13.34
C ILE A 115 8.54 5.87 13.52
N ALA A 116 9.37 6.85 13.91
CA ALA A 116 8.93 8.24 14.11
C ALA A 116 7.75 8.40 15.09
N GLY A 117 7.64 7.49 16.07
CA GLY A 117 6.56 7.48 17.06
C GLY A 117 5.26 6.85 16.57
N GLU A 118 5.24 6.26 15.37
CA GLU A 118 4.09 5.56 14.82
C GLU A 118 4.31 4.04 14.75
N ARG A 119 3.32 3.28 15.22
CA ARG A 119 3.26 1.82 15.08
C ARG A 119 2.82 1.43 13.68
N LEU A 120 3.74 0.91 12.88
CA LEU A 120 3.50 0.48 11.51
C LEU A 120 3.05 -0.98 11.43
N GLY A 121 3.50 -1.84 12.34
CA GLY A 121 3.23 -3.27 12.27
C GLY A 121 3.98 -4.09 13.32
N THR A 122 4.10 -5.38 13.09
CA THR A 122 4.79 -6.33 13.97
C THR A 122 5.68 -7.23 13.13
N LEU A 123 6.94 -7.40 13.52
CA LEU A 123 7.79 -8.47 13.02
C LEU A 123 7.60 -9.68 13.93
N PHE A 124 7.12 -10.78 13.35
CA PHE A 124 6.94 -12.04 14.04
C PHE A 124 7.95 -13.05 13.53
N VAL A 125 8.84 -13.50 14.41
CA VAL A 125 9.93 -14.41 14.10
C VAL A 125 9.76 -15.64 14.97
N TYR A 126 9.75 -16.84 14.38
CA TYR A 126 9.62 -18.06 15.16
C TYR A 126 10.44 -19.21 14.60
N ARG A 127 10.91 -20.08 15.49
CA ARG A 127 11.60 -21.33 15.13
C ARG A 127 11.25 -22.44 16.10
N TYR A 128 11.52 -23.65 15.66
CA TYR A 128 11.26 -24.86 16.42
C TYR A 128 12.50 -25.32 17.20
N ASP A 129 12.32 -25.78 18.44
CA ASP A 129 13.32 -26.47 19.27
C ASP A 129 14.60 -25.71 19.64
N SER A 130 14.65 -24.39 19.45
CA SER A 130 15.84 -23.60 19.80
C SER A 130 15.48 -22.20 20.29
N PRO A 131 15.87 -21.81 21.52
CA PRO A 131 15.66 -20.46 22.00
C PRO A 131 16.61 -19.49 21.29
N TYR A 132 16.18 -18.25 21.16
CA TYR A 132 16.97 -17.14 20.63
C TYR A 132 17.98 -16.63 21.65
N ASP A 133 19.20 -16.39 21.19
CA ASP A 133 20.28 -15.78 21.96
C ASP A 133 20.36 -14.26 21.72
N ILE A 134 21.34 -13.60 22.33
CA ILE A 134 21.51 -12.15 22.21
C ILE A 134 21.84 -11.70 20.79
N ASP A 135 22.61 -12.49 20.03
CA ASP A 135 22.98 -12.16 18.66
C ASP A 135 21.73 -12.22 17.77
N ASP A 136 20.87 -13.21 17.97
CA ASP A 136 19.58 -13.32 17.29
C ASP A 136 18.65 -12.13 17.61
N ILE A 137 18.58 -11.71 18.88
CA ILE A 137 17.76 -10.57 19.29
C ILE A 137 18.26 -9.27 18.64
N ILE A 138 19.58 -9.02 18.66
CA ILE A 138 20.21 -7.86 18.02
C ILE A 138 19.87 -7.83 16.51
N LEU A 139 19.99 -8.98 15.85
CA LEU A 139 19.69 -9.10 14.42
C LEU A 139 18.20 -8.92 14.11
N SER A 140 17.32 -9.40 14.99
CA SER A 140 15.86 -9.23 14.87
C SER A 140 15.46 -7.76 15.00
N GLU A 141 15.98 -7.04 15.99
CA GLU A 141 15.69 -5.60 16.16
C GLU A 141 16.29 -4.75 15.03
N TYR A 142 17.51 -5.07 14.60
CA TYR A 142 18.11 -4.41 13.44
C TYR A 142 17.32 -4.69 12.16
N GLY A 143 16.90 -5.94 11.95
CA GLY A 143 16.02 -6.34 10.86
C GLY A 143 14.67 -5.62 10.90
N THR A 144 14.07 -5.49 12.08
CA THR A 144 12.81 -4.74 12.30
C THR A 144 12.96 -3.29 11.88
N THR A 145 14.10 -2.66 12.20
CA THR A 145 14.36 -1.27 11.77
C THR A 145 14.42 -1.16 10.24
N VAL A 146 15.08 -2.10 9.56
CA VAL A 146 15.13 -2.14 8.09
C VAL A 146 13.75 -2.38 7.48
N VAL A 147 12.96 -3.32 8.03
CA VAL A 147 11.57 -3.55 7.61
C VAL A 147 10.74 -2.29 7.78
N GLY A 148 10.84 -1.63 8.94
CA GLY A 148 10.09 -0.41 9.20
C GLY A 148 10.44 0.72 8.23
N LEU A 149 11.73 0.90 7.90
CA LEU A 149 12.16 1.92 6.94
C LEU A 149 11.50 1.68 5.58
N GLU A 150 11.40 0.42 5.17
CA GLU A 150 10.73 0.06 3.93
C GLU A 150 9.21 0.23 4.00
N MET A 151 8.59 -0.09 5.15
CA MET A 151 7.17 0.20 5.37
C MET A 151 6.88 1.70 5.27
N MET A 152 7.69 2.54 5.90
CA MET A 152 7.56 4.00 5.81
C MET A 152 7.75 4.49 4.37
N ARG A 153 8.72 3.94 3.65
CA ARG A 153 8.93 4.27 2.23
C ARG A 153 7.71 3.90 1.39
N SER A 154 7.18 2.70 1.54
CA SER A 154 5.98 2.24 0.82
C SER A 154 4.77 3.15 1.07
N VAL A 155 4.55 3.55 2.33
CA VAL A 155 3.45 4.48 2.69
C VAL A 155 3.68 5.86 2.05
N ASN A 156 4.92 6.36 2.06
CA ASN A 156 5.23 7.65 1.43
C ASN A 156 5.06 7.63 -0.09
N GLU A 157 5.44 6.53 -0.75
CA GLU A 157 5.26 6.37 -2.20
C GLU A 157 3.77 6.29 -2.58
N GLU A 158 2.96 5.56 -1.82
CA GLU A 158 1.50 5.48 -2.00
C GLU A 158 0.85 6.87 -1.83
N ASN A 159 1.18 7.57 -0.74
CA ASN A 159 0.69 8.94 -0.50
C ASN A 159 1.11 9.92 -1.60
N ALA A 160 2.36 9.83 -2.08
CA ALA A 160 2.85 10.68 -3.15
C ALA A 160 2.12 10.43 -4.47
N GLU A 161 1.77 9.17 -4.76
CA GLU A 161 0.98 8.79 -5.93
C GLU A 161 -0.45 9.32 -5.85
N GLU A 162 -1.11 9.21 -4.69
CA GLU A 162 -2.43 9.80 -4.46
C GLU A 162 -2.43 11.34 -4.61
N ILE A 163 -1.46 12.02 -4.00
CA ILE A 163 -1.28 13.47 -4.14
C ILE A 163 -1.08 13.85 -5.60
N ARG A 164 -0.28 13.07 -6.34
CA ARG A 164 -0.03 13.30 -7.76
C ARG A 164 -1.32 13.14 -8.58
N LYS A 165 -2.14 12.13 -8.31
CA LYS A 165 -3.45 11.95 -8.97
C LYS A 165 -4.35 13.17 -8.75
N ILE A 166 -4.44 13.69 -7.52
CA ILE A 166 -5.21 14.89 -7.20
C ILE A 166 -4.64 16.12 -7.94
N GLN A 167 -3.32 16.30 -7.94
CA GLN A 167 -2.68 17.44 -8.60
C GLN A 167 -2.92 17.46 -10.10
N ILE A 168 -2.85 16.31 -10.78
CA ILE A 168 -3.14 16.21 -12.22
C ILE A 168 -4.56 16.72 -12.53
N VAL A 169 -5.55 16.29 -11.75
CA VAL A 169 -6.95 16.72 -11.91
C VAL A 169 -7.10 18.21 -11.67
N LYS A 170 -6.55 18.73 -10.56
CA LYS A 170 -6.60 20.16 -10.24
C LYS A 170 -5.94 21.02 -11.31
N SER A 171 -4.78 20.60 -11.81
CA SER A 171 -4.11 21.28 -12.91
C SER A 171 -4.96 21.30 -14.17
N ALA A 172 -5.59 20.17 -14.54
CA ALA A 172 -6.49 20.09 -15.69
C ALA A 172 -7.67 21.06 -15.56
N ILE A 173 -8.34 21.07 -14.40
CA ILE A 173 -9.44 21.99 -14.08
C ILE A 173 -9.00 23.45 -14.20
N ASN A 174 -7.83 23.80 -13.66
CA ASN A 174 -7.31 25.17 -13.70
C ASN A 174 -6.97 25.65 -15.13
N THR A 175 -6.82 24.76 -16.10
CA THR A 175 -6.64 25.15 -17.51
C THR A 175 -7.95 25.45 -18.24
N LEU A 176 -9.10 25.12 -17.64
CA LEU A 176 -10.41 25.38 -18.23
C LEU A 176 -10.83 26.84 -18.02
N SER A 177 -11.43 27.42 -19.04
CA SER A 177 -12.24 28.64 -18.91
C SER A 177 -13.56 28.33 -18.20
N PHE A 178 -14.27 29.37 -17.74
CA PHE A 178 -15.54 29.23 -17.05
C PHE A 178 -16.56 28.36 -17.82
N SER A 179 -16.77 28.65 -19.10
CA SER A 179 -17.71 27.89 -19.94
C SER A 179 -17.23 26.46 -20.22
N GLU A 180 -15.92 26.23 -20.30
CA GLU A 180 -15.36 24.88 -20.44
C GLU A 180 -15.55 24.05 -19.16
N LEU A 181 -15.40 24.67 -17.99
CA LEU A 181 -15.65 24.02 -16.70
C LEU A 181 -17.12 23.63 -16.52
N GLU A 182 -18.05 24.51 -16.87
CA GLU A 182 -19.49 24.17 -16.89
C GLU A 182 -19.78 23.02 -17.86
N ALA A 183 -19.17 23.05 -19.05
CA ALA A 183 -19.30 21.96 -20.01
C ALA A 183 -18.84 20.61 -19.41
N ILE A 184 -17.66 20.58 -18.77
CA ILE A 184 -17.12 19.37 -18.13
C ILE A 184 -18.03 18.87 -17.02
N ILE A 185 -18.54 19.74 -16.15
CA ILE A 185 -19.48 19.36 -15.09
C ILE A 185 -20.67 18.60 -15.68
N HIS A 186 -21.31 19.16 -16.72
CA HIS A 186 -22.47 18.51 -17.34
C HIS A 186 -22.12 17.22 -18.10
N ILE A 187 -20.92 17.14 -18.68
CA ILE A 187 -20.42 15.94 -19.35
C ILE A 187 -20.28 14.79 -18.35
N PHE A 188 -19.66 15.06 -17.20
CA PHE A 188 -19.45 14.05 -16.16
C PHE A 188 -20.75 13.67 -15.45
N ASP A 189 -21.74 14.56 -15.39
CA ASP A 189 -23.09 14.24 -14.89
C ASP A 189 -23.90 13.33 -15.81
N GLU A 190 -23.63 13.39 -17.12
CA GLU A 190 -24.23 12.47 -18.09
C GLU A 190 -23.47 11.13 -18.19
N LEU A 191 -22.26 11.04 -17.64
CA LEU A 191 -21.45 9.82 -17.68
C LEU A 191 -21.92 8.88 -16.56
N ASP A 192 -22.51 7.75 -16.93
CA ASP A 192 -22.94 6.73 -15.96
C ASP A 192 -21.76 5.81 -15.61
N GLY A 193 -20.94 6.24 -14.65
CA GLY A 193 -19.74 5.52 -14.20
C GLY A 193 -18.44 6.03 -14.83
N ASN A 194 -17.46 5.15 -15.04
CA ASN A 194 -16.10 5.53 -15.46
C ASN A 194 -15.90 5.59 -16.99
N GLU A 195 -16.90 5.23 -17.77
CA GLU A 195 -16.84 5.24 -19.23
C GLU A 195 -18.22 5.44 -19.86
N GLY A 196 -18.27 6.03 -21.05
CA GLY A 196 -19.54 6.30 -21.72
C GLY A 196 -19.39 6.93 -23.09
N ILE A 197 -20.49 6.99 -23.84
CA ILE A 197 -20.55 7.67 -25.14
C ILE A 197 -21.25 9.02 -24.97
N LEU A 198 -20.54 10.08 -25.32
CA LEU A 198 -20.99 11.46 -25.22
C LEU A 198 -21.39 12.01 -26.59
N VAL A 199 -22.56 12.64 -26.68
CA VAL A 199 -22.98 13.37 -27.88
C VAL A 199 -22.86 14.87 -27.64
N ALA A 200 -21.77 15.48 -28.09
CA ALA A 200 -21.44 16.90 -27.82
C ALA A 200 -22.55 17.89 -28.26
N SER A 201 -23.28 17.61 -29.34
CA SER A 201 -24.40 18.47 -29.76
C SER A 201 -25.53 18.51 -28.73
N LYS A 202 -25.85 17.37 -28.10
CA LYS A 202 -26.93 17.26 -27.11
C LYS A 202 -26.63 18.08 -25.85
N ILE A 203 -25.36 18.14 -25.45
CA ILE A 203 -24.90 18.92 -24.29
C ILE A 203 -24.82 20.39 -24.66
N ALA A 204 -24.29 20.73 -25.83
CA ALA A 204 -24.24 22.10 -26.33
C ALA A 204 -25.62 22.77 -26.32
N ASP A 205 -26.63 22.08 -26.86
CA ASP A 205 -28.00 22.58 -26.95
C ASP A 205 -28.67 22.72 -25.56
N ARG A 206 -28.34 21.84 -24.60
CA ARG A 206 -28.90 21.90 -23.23
C ARG A 206 -28.30 23.01 -22.39
N VAL A 207 -26.97 23.17 -22.45
CA VAL A 207 -26.23 24.13 -21.62
C VAL A 207 -26.19 25.52 -22.28
N GLY A 208 -26.52 25.62 -23.56
CA GLY A 208 -26.50 26.89 -24.30
C GLY A 208 -25.09 27.35 -24.67
N ILE A 209 -24.17 26.42 -24.91
CA ILE A 209 -22.77 26.68 -25.28
C ILE A 209 -22.45 26.15 -26.68
N THR A 210 -21.37 26.63 -27.29
CA THR A 210 -20.93 26.12 -28.59
C THR A 210 -20.26 24.76 -28.46
N ARG A 211 -20.40 23.90 -29.49
CA ARG A 211 -19.74 22.58 -29.50
C ARG A 211 -18.21 22.67 -29.39
N SER A 212 -17.60 23.77 -29.85
CA SER A 212 -16.15 23.98 -29.74
C SER A 212 -15.68 24.11 -28.29
N VAL A 213 -16.49 24.67 -27.39
CA VAL A 213 -16.20 24.73 -25.95
C VAL A 213 -16.07 23.33 -25.37
N ILE A 214 -17.03 22.44 -25.69
CA ILE A 214 -17.02 21.03 -25.23
C ILE A 214 -15.76 20.31 -25.74
N VAL A 215 -15.48 20.41 -27.03
CA VAL A 215 -14.34 19.71 -27.64
C VAL A 215 -13.01 20.21 -27.05
N ASN A 216 -12.87 21.51 -26.84
CA ASN A 216 -11.66 22.08 -26.23
C ASN A 216 -11.49 21.63 -24.78
N ALA A 217 -12.56 21.59 -23.99
CA ALA A 217 -12.52 21.13 -22.62
C ALA A 217 -12.10 19.66 -22.51
N LEU A 218 -12.69 18.79 -23.34
CA LEU A 218 -12.31 17.37 -23.42
C LEU A 218 -10.84 17.21 -23.84
N ARG A 219 -10.36 17.98 -24.82
CA ARG A 219 -8.97 17.94 -25.27
C ARG A 219 -7.98 18.34 -24.16
N LYS A 220 -8.33 19.31 -23.30
CA LYS A 220 -7.49 19.70 -22.15
C LYS A 220 -7.40 18.58 -21.11
N PHE A 221 -8.52 17.91 -20.82
CA PHE A 221 -8.55 16.78 -19.89
C PHE A 221 -7.81 15.56 -20.43
N GLU A 222 -7.93 15.29 -21.73
CA GLU A 222 -7.18 14.22 -22.41
C GLU A 222 -5.67 14.53 -22.40
N SER A 223 -5.28 15.77 -22.69
CA SER A 223 -3.87 16.20 -22.66
C SER A 223 -3.26 16.10 -21.26
N ALA A 224 -4.05 16.27 -20.20
CA ALA A 224 -3.62 16.10 -18.82
C ALA A 224 -3.63 14.63 -18.36
N GLY A 225 -4.11 13.69 -19.17
CA GLY A 225 -4.23 12.28 -18.80
C GLY A 225 -5.35 12.00 -17.79
N VAL A 226 -6.35 12.88 -17.70
CA VAL A 226 -7.54 12.67 -16.84
C VAL A 226 -8.55 11.74 -17.52
N ILE A 227 -8.66 11.84 -18.84
CA ILE A 227 -9.54 11.00 -19.67
C ILE A 227 -8.79 10.49 -20.90
N GLU A 228 -9.33 9.45 -21.52
CA GLU A 228 -9.04 9.06 -22.90
C GLU A 228 -10.30 9.29 -23.74
N SER A 229 -10.16 9.91 -24.91
CA SER A 229 -11.28 10.13 -25.81
C SER A 229 -11.07 9.42 -27.15
N ARG A 230 -12.13 8.80 -27.69
CA ARG A 230 -12.13 8.16 -29.01
C ARG A 230 -13.37 8.57 -29.79
N SER A 231 -13.16 9.19 -30.95
CA SER A 231 -14.26 9.54 -31.85
C SER A 231 -14.96 8.27 -32.36
N SER A 232 -16.28 8.19 -32.19
CA SER A 232 -17.14 7.15 -32.75
C SER A 232 -17.96 7.67 -33.95
N GLY A 233 -17.48 8.74 -34.58
CA GLY A 233 -18.15 9.39 -35.71
C GLY A 233 -19.52 9.95 -35.31
N MET A 234 -20.56 9.57 -36.04
CA MET A 234 -21.93 10.04 -35.80
C MET A 234 -22.54 9.57 -34.47
N LYS A 235 -21.98 8.52 -33.85
CA LYS A 235 -22.47 8.00 -32.57
C LYS A 235 -22.04 8.86 -31.36
N GLY A 236 -21.09 9.78 -31.55
CA GLY A 236 -20.53 10.61 -30.50
C GLY A 236 -19.06 10.30 -30.23
N THR A 237 -18.58 10.69 -29.05
CA THR A 237 -17.22 10.46 -28.58
C THR A 237 -17.28 9.52 -27.39
N TYR A 238 -16.59 8.38 -27.48
CA TYR A 238 -16.40 7.51 -26.32
C TYR A 238 -15.36 8.16 -25.40
N ILE A 239 -15.67 8.22 -24.11
CA ILE A 239 -14.82 8.79 -23.07
C ILE A 239 -14.59 7.69 -22.04
N LYS A 240 -13.34 7.54 -21.62
CA LYS A 240 -12.95 6.70 -20.50
C LYS A 240 -12.18 7.54 -19.48
N VAL A 241 -12.57 7.49 -18.23
CA VAL A 241 -11.89 8.18 -17.13
C VAL A 241 -10.64 7.39 -16.74
N LEU A 242 -9.48 8.04 -16.75
CA LEU A 242 -8.20 7.47 -16.36
C LEU A 242 -7.85 7.80 -14.91
N ASN A 243 -8.40 8.89 -14.37
CA ASN A 243 -8.19 9.35 -13.01
C ASN A 243 -9.54 9.67 -12.36
N ASP A 244 -10.00 8.77 -11.50
CA ASP A 244 -11.29 8.80 -10.80
C ASP A 244 -11.43 9.96 -9.80
N VAL A 245 -10.32 10.51 -9.32
CA VAL A 245 -10.30 11.71 -8.47
C VAL A 245 -11.03 12.91 -9.12
N VAL A 246 -11.19 12.90 -10.44
CA VAL A 246 -11.94 13.93 -11.18
C VAL A 246 -13.38 14.08 -10.68
N PHE A 247 -14.06 13.00 -10.30
CA PHE A 247 -15.45 13.06 -9.83
C PHE A 247 -15.55 13.85 -8.52
N ASP A 248 -14.69 13.52 -7.55
CA ASP A 248 -14.66 14.19 -6.24
C ASP A 248 -14.29 15.67 -6.34
N GLU A 249 -13.32 16.01 -7.20
CA GLU A 249 -12.91 17.42 -7.36
C GLU A 249 -13.97 18.24 -8.09
N LEU A 250 -14.67 17.69 -9.09
CA LEU A 250 -15.79 18.38 -9.74
C LEU A 250 -16.96 18.58 -8.77
N GLU A 251 -17.30 17.58 -7.96
CA GLU A 251 -18.34 17.69 -6.92
C GLU A 251 -18.03 18.77 -5.88
N LYS A 252 -16.76 18.90 -5.45
CA LYS A 252 -16.33 19.99 -4.55
C LYS A 252 -16.57 21.36 -5.18
N ILE A 253 -16.28 21.51 -6.47
CA ILE A 253 -16.48 22.78 -7.19
C ILE A 253 -17.96 23.13 -7.32
N LYS A 254 -18.83 22.15 -7.60
CA LYS A 254 -20.28 22.38 -7.64
C LYS A 254 -20.80 22.89 -6.30
N LYS A 255 -20.43 22.23 -5.20
CA LYS A 255 -20.82 22.64 -3.84
C LYS A 255 -20.34 24.04 -3.46
N GLN A 256 -19.21 24.50 -4.00
CA GLN A 256 -18.73 25.87 -3.80
C GLN A 256 -19.49 26.91 -4.64
N LYS A 257 -20.07 26.52 -5.78
CA LYS A 257 -20.88 27.39 -6.64
C LYS A 257 -22.33 27.52 -6.16
N ASP A 258 -22.84 26.53 -5.43
CA ASP A 258 -24.21 26.52 -4.89
C ASP A 258 -24.38 27.36 -3.60
N TYR A 259 -23.32 28.06 -3.16
CA TYR A 259 -23.30 29.09 -2.11
C TYR A 259 -22.95 30.46 -2.70
#